data_AF-A0A7S3SAA3-F1
#
_entry.id   AF-A0A7S3SAA3-F1
#
_cell.length_a   1.000
_cell.length_b   1.000
_cell.length_c   1.000
_cell.angle_alpha   90.00
_cell.angle_beta   90.00
_cell.angle_gamma   90.00
#
_symmetry.space_group_name_H-M   'P 1'
#
loop_
_entity.id
_entity.type
_entity.pdbx_description
1 polymer ?
#
loop_
_entity_poly.entity_id
_entity_poly.type
_entity_poly.pdbx_seq_one_letter_code
_entity_poly.pdbx_strand_id
1 'polypeptide(L)'
;LATGAEFINSELGMTLAEATLEQLGTCEKVVVEKEKTIIVSDGTNADAVLARMKQLEKEIELSDSSYDQDKLQERIASLGGGVAKIKVGGATETEVNDKK
;
A
#
# COMPACT_ATOMS: atom_id res chain seq x y z
N LEU A 1 2.25 7.72 1.69
CA LEU A 1 1.54 7.25 2.91
C LEU A 1 1.96 5.82 3.30
N ALA A 2 1.53 4.75 2.61
CA ALA A 2 1.97 3.38 2.96
C ALA A 2 3.49 3.15 2.82
N THR A 3 4.12 3.84 1.87
CA THR A 3 5.57 3.87 1.64
C THR A 3 6.22 5.14 2.20
N GLY A 4 5.48 6.02 2.87
CA GLY A 4 5.98 7.36 3.25
C GLY A 4 6.07 8.38 2.12
N ALA A 5 5.87 7.97 0.85
CA ALA A 5 5.92 8.88 -0.30
C ALA A 5 4.86 10.00 -0.24
N GLU A 6 5.24 11.17 -0.73
CA GLU A 6 4.36 12.29 -1.04
C GLU A 6 3.87 12.21 -2.49
N PHE A 7 2.62 12.64 -2.74
CA PHE A 7 2.06 12.64 -4.08
C PHE A 7 2.49 13.90 -4.84
N ILE A 8 3.46 13.76 -5.73
CA ILE A 8 3.95 14.86 -6.56
C ILE A 8 2.92 15.15 -7.67
N ASN A 9 2.26 16.31 -7.59
CA ASN A 9 1.31 16.78 -8.58
C ASN A 9 1.65 18.21 -9.02
N SER A 10 1.77 18.42 -10.33
CA SER A 10 2.03 19.72 -10.95
C SER A 10 0.93 20.75 -10.66
N GLU A 11 -0.31 20.31 -10.46
CA GLU A 11 -1.43 21.21 -10.11
C GLU A 11 -1.31 21.79 -8.70
N LEU A 12 -0.58 21.09 -7.81
CA LEU A 12 -0.28 21.56 -6.46
C LEU A 12 1.03 22.38 -6.40
N GLY A 13 1.59 22.72 -7.57
CA GLY A 13 2.83 23.49 -7.68
C GLY A 13 4.11 22.67 -7.43
N MET A 14 4.00 21.34 -7.29
CA MET A 14 5.17 20.46 -7.13
C MET A 14 5.65 19.99 -8.50
N THR A 15 6.93 20.20 -8.80
CA THR A 15 7.52 19.73 -10.05
C THR A 15 8.37 18.49 -9.83
N LEU A 16 8.35 17.57 -10.81
CA LEU A 16 9.16 16.35 -10.74
C LEU A 16 10.67 16.66 -10.76
N ALA A 17 11.05 17.81 -11.29
CA ALA A 17 12.44 18.26 -11.38
C ALA A 17 13.01 18.69 -10.02
N GLU A 18 12.17 19.13 -9.09
CA GLU A 18 12.56 19.59 -7.76
C GLU A 18 12.31 18.54 -6.67
N ALA A 19 11.86 17.35 -7.07
CA ALA A 19 11.53 16.27 -6.16
C ALA A 19 12.76 15.83 -5.34
N THR A 20 12.63 15.78 -4.02
CA THR A 20 13.71 15.34 -3.12
C THR A 20 13.55 13.87 -2.75
N LEU A 21 14.64 13.25 -2.27
CA LEU A 21 14.61 11.87 -1.77
C LEU A 21 13.64 11.69 -0.59
N GLU A 22 13.39 12.74 0.19
CA GLU A 22 12.45 12.73 1.32
C GLU A 22 10.99 12.61 0.86
N GLN A 23 10.68 13.05 -0.36
CA GLN A 23 9.35 12.94 -0.96
C GLN A 23 9.12 11.56 -1.59
N LEU A 24 10.20 10.82 -1.87
CA LEU A 24 10.14 9.45 -2.34
C LEU A 24 9.84 8.50 -1.19
N GLY A 25 9.07 7.45 -1.48
CA GLY A 25 8.76 6.43 -0.49
C GLY A 25 9.77 5.29 -0.46
N THR A 26 9.82 4.60 0.67
CA THR A 26 10.60 3.38 0.86
C THR A 26 9.68 2.16 0.97
N CYS A 27 10.19 1.01 0.53
CA CYS A 27 9.54 -0.27 0.69
C CYS A 27 10.59 -1.38 0.70
N GLU A 28 10.29 -2.51 1.34
CA GLU A 28 11.20 -3.64 1.45
C GLU A 28 11.27 -4.45 0.14
N LYS A 29 10.11 -4.63 -0.52
CA LYS A 29 10.03 -5.40 -1.75
C LYS A 29 8.88 -4.94 -2.63
N VAL A 30 9.13 -4.87 -3.93
CA VAL A 30 8.08 -4.69 -4.95
C VAL A 30 8.05 -5.92 -5.83
N VAL A 31 6.86 -6.46 -6.07
CA VAL A 31 6.61 -7.54 -7.02
C VAL A 31 5.65 -7.01 -8.07
N VAL A 32 6.09 -6.97 -9.32
CA VAL A 32 5.29 -6.52 -10.46
C VAL A 32 4.91 -7.72 -11.29
N GLU A 33 3.61 -7.99 -11.39
CA GLU A 33 3.03 -9.00 -12.26
C GLU A 33 2.21 -8.33 -13.36
N LYS A 34 1.74 -9.13 -14.33
CA LYS A 34 1.00 -8.61 -15.50
C LYS A 34 -0.25 -7.80 -15.11
N GLU A 35 -0.96 -8.22 -14.07
CA GLU A 35 -2.26 -7.66 -13.69
C GLU A 35 -2.26 -6.99 -12.31
N LYS A 36 -1.24 -7.21 -11.49
CA LYS A 36 -1.16 -6.65 -10.13
C LYS A 36 0.26 -6.26 -9.75
N THR A 37 0.36 -5.26 -8.90
CA THR A 37 1.61 -4.84 -8.26
C THR A 37 1.46 -4.95 -6.76
N ILE A 38 2.38 -5.66 -6.11
CA ILE A 38 2.39 -5.87 -4.67
C ILE A 38 3.58 -5.08 -4.11
N ILE A 39 3.28 -4.13 -3.22
CA ILE A 39 4.28 -3.32 -2.54
C ILE A 39 4.30 -3.75 -1.08
N VAL A 40 5.44 -4.29 -0.65
CA VAL A 40 5.67 -4.72 0.73
C VAL A 40 6.40 -3.59 1.45
N SER A 41 5.70 -2.84 2.28
CA SER A 41 6.30 -1.80 3.12
C SER A 41 7.09 -2.41 4.29
N ASP A 42 8.00 -1.61 4.83
CA ASP A 42 8.86 -1.94 5.98
C ASP A 42 8.14 -1.74 7.34
N GLY A 43 6.85 -1.37 7.32
CA GLY A 43 6.01 -1.17 8.51
C GLY A 43 6.21 0.16 9.22
N THR A 44 7.14 1.01 8.79
CA THR A 44 7.44 2.31 9.46
C THR A 44 6.26 3.28 9.46
N ASN A 45 5.36 3.16 8.48
CA ASN A 45 4.22 4.06 8.29
C ASN A 45 2.88 3.45 8.71
N ALA A 46 2.90 2.43 9.58
CA ALA A 46 1.67 1.75 10.03
C ALA A 46 0.66 2.72 10.68
N ASP A 47 1.13 3.66 11.51
CA ASP A 47 0.28 4.65 12.17
C ASP A 47 -0.41 5.59 11.18
N ALA A 48 0.31 6.02 10.12
CA ALA A 48 -0.27 6.86 9.07
C ALA A 48 -1.38 6.13 8.31
N VAL A 49 -1.17 4.84 8.01
CA VAL A 49 -2.18 3.98 7.37
C VAL A 49 -3.41 3.82 8.27
N LEU A 50 -3.22 3.56 9.57
CA LEU A 50 -4.31 3.47 10.55
C LEU A 50 -5.09 4.79 10.66
N ALA A 51 -4.39 5.93 10.70
CA ALA A 51 -5.03 7.24 10.72
C ALA A 51 -5.86 7.47 9.44
N ARG A 52 -5.36 7.04 8.27
CA ARG A 52 -6.10 7.15 7.02
C ARG A 52 -7.32 6.23 6.99
N MET A 53 -7.23 5.01 7.50
CA MET A 53 -8.39 4.12 7.61
C MET A 53 -9.49 4.74 8.47
N LYS A 54 -9.15 5.32 9.63
CA LYS A 54 -10.11 6.03 10.48
C LYS A 54 -10.77 7.22 9.80
N GLN A 55 -10.06 7.93 8.93
CA GLN A 55 -10.65 9.01 8.12
C GLN A 55 -11.68 8.45 7.13
N LEU A 56 -11.34 7.35 6.44
CA LEU A 56 -12.24 6.71 5.49
C LEU A 56 -13.48 6.11 6.19
N GLU A 57 -13.33 5.54 7.38
CA GLU A 57 -14.45 5.03 8.19
C GLU A 57 -15.46 6.14 8.52
N LYS A 58 -14.97 7.32 8.92
CA LYS A 58 -15.84 8.49 9.14
C LYS A 58 -16.52 8.97 7.85
N GLU A 59 -15.82 8.89 6.73
CA GLU A 59 -16.35 9.27 5.42
C GLU A 59 -17.47 8.32 4.96
N ILE A 60 -17.38 7.04 5.31
CA ILE A 60 -18.45 6.05 5.12
C ILE A 60 -19.69 6.42 5.95
N GLU A 61 -19.51 6.76 7.23
CA GLU A 61 -20.62 7.13 8.13
C GLU A 61 -21.38 8.37 7.67
N LEU A 62 -20.69 9.30 7.00
CA LEU A 62 -21.27 10.53 6.47
C LEU A 62 -21.81 10.37 5.03
N SER A 63 -21.58 9.24 4.39
CA SER A 63 -22.03 8.98 3.02
C SER A 63 -23.41 8.34 3.01
N ASP A 64 -24.34 8.95 2.28
CA ASP A 64 -25.70 8.42 2.05
C ASP A 64 -25.78 7.52 0.80
N SER A 65 -24.67 7.34 0.09
CA SER A 65 -24.57 6.60 -1.17
C SER A 65 -23.98 5.23 -0.95
N SER A 66 -24.75 4.17 -1.20
CA SER A 66 -24.28 2.79 -1.07
C SER A 66 -23.08 2.49 -1.98
N TYR A 67 -23.04 3.11 -3.16
CA TYR A 67 -21.90 3.00 -4.08
C TYR A 67 -20.61 3.56 -3.49
N ASP A 68 -20.69 4.72 -2.83
CA ASP A 68 -19.51 5.34 -2.23
C ASP A 68 -19.06 4.58 -0.98
N GLN A 69 -20.02 4.06 -0.19
CA GLN A 69 -19.72 3.19 0.93
C GLN A 69 -18.96 1.93 0.49
N ASP A 70 -19.41 1.25 -0.57
CA ASP A 70 -18.76 0.05 -1.10
C ASP A 70 -17.32 0.36 -1.57
N LYS A 71 -17.13 1.49 -2.26
CA LYS A 71 -15.80 1.88 -2.76
C LYS A 71 -14.84 2.30 -1.66
N LEU A 72 -15.34 2.97 -0.63
CA LEU A 72 -14.54 3.30 0.55
C LEU A 72 -14.18 2.03 1.34
N GLN A 73 -15.08 1.06 1.44
CA GLN A 73 -14.78 -0.25 2.06
C GLN A 73 -13.72 -1.04 1.29
N GLU A 74 -13.80 -1.11 -0.04
CA GLU A 74 -12.75 -1.72 -0.89
C GLU A 74 -11.38 -1.09 -0.61
N ARG A 75 -11.34 0.23 -0.44
CA ARG A 75 -10.13 0.98 -0.15
C ARG A 75 -9.59 0.70 1.26
N ILE A 76 -10.46 0.65 2.27
CA ILE A 76 -10.07 0.28 3.64
C ILE A 76 -9.51 -1.14 3.65
N ALA A 77 -10.17 -2.09 2.99
CA ALA A 77 -9.69 -3.46 2.88
C ALA A 77 -8.31 -3.53 2.23
N SER A 78 -8.09 -2.74 1.17
CA SER A 78 -6.79 -2.65 0.50
C SER A 78 -5.69 -2.06 1.38
N LEU A 79 -6.02 -1.12 2.27
CA LEU A 79 -5.08 -0.50 3.21
C LEU A 79 -4.80 -1.38 4.44
N GLY A 80 -5.83 -2.04 4.97
CA GLY A 80 -5.76 -2.85 6.19
C GLY A 80 -5.33 -4.30 5.96
N GLY A 81 -5.54 -4.85 4.76
CA GLY A 81 -5.25 -6.25 4.44
C GLY A 81 -3.78 -6.65 4.56
N GLY A 82 -2.87 -5.67 4.49
CA GLY A 82 -1.43 -5.89 4.62
C GLY A 82 -0.87 -6.92 3.62
N VAL A 83 0.40 -7.28 3.77
CA VAL A 83 1.02 -8.36 2.97
C VAL A 83 1.74 -9.32 3.91
N ALA A 84 1.20 -10.52 4.07
CA ALA A 84 1.85 -11.58 4.84
C ALA A 84 2.96 -12.25 4.03
N LYS A 85 4.14 -12.41 4.62
CA LYS A 85 5.29 -13.10 4.01
C LYS A 85 5.45 -14.49 4.61
N ILE A 86 5.31 -15.52 3.79
CA ILE A 86 5.59 -16.91 4.15
C ILE A 86 6.95 -17.29 3.57
N LYS A 87 7.89 -17.71 4.43
CA LYS A 87 9.22 -18.17 4.02
C LYS A 87 9.26 -19.69 4.11
N VAL A 88 9.39 -20.37 2.97
CA VAL A 88 9.53 -21.84 2.89
C VAL A 88 11.00 -22.18 2.67
N GLY A 89 11.55 -23.05 3.52
CA GLY A 89 12.93 -23.53 3.43
C GLY A 89 13.02 -24.97 2.89
N GLY A 90 14.15 -25.30 2.27
CA GLY A 90 14.47 -26.63 1.75
C GLY A 90 15.98 -26.80 1.56
N ALA A 91 16.46 -28.04 1.52
CA ALA A 91 17.89 -28.34 1.38
C ALA A 91 18.36 -28.22 -0.08
N THR A 92 17.44 -28.34 -1.04
CA THR A 92 17.69 -28.23 -2.48
C THR A 92 16.71 -27.26 -3.14
N GLU A 93 17.11 -26.67 -4.28
CA GLU A 93 16.27 -25.74 -5.04
C GLU A 93 14.97 -26.41 -5.52
N THR A 94 15.03 -27.70 -5.86
CA THR A 94 13.86 -28.49 -6.27
C THR A 94 12.83 -28.61 -5.14
N GLU A 95 13.25 -28.92 -3.91
CA GLU A 95 12.34 -29.01 -2.76
C GLU A 95 11.73 -27.67 -2.37
N VAL A 96 12.46 -26.57 -2.55
CA VAL A 96 11.93 -25.23 -2.27
C VAL A 96 10.86 -24.88 -3.29
N ASN A 97 11.06 -25.18 -4.58
CA ASN A 97 10.06 -24.91 -5.60
C ASN A 97 8.82 -25.80 -5.48
N ASP A 98 8.95 -27.06 -5.05
CA ASP A 98 7.83 -27.98 -4.90
C ASP A 98 6.95 -27.65 -3.67
N LYS A 99 7.53 -26.99 -2.65
CA LYS A 99 6.82 -26.56 -1.44
C LYS A 99 6.33 -25.11 -1.48
N LYS A 100 6.68 -24.35 -2.51
CA LYS A 100 6.34 -22.93 -2.67
C LYS A 100 5.05 -22.77 -3.47
#